data_AF-A0A5B7FPM5-F1
#
_entry.id   AF-A0A5B7FPM5-F1
#
_cell.length_a   1.000
_cell.length_b   1.000
_cell.length_c   1.000
_cell.angle_alpha   90.00
_cell.angle_beta   90.00
_cell.angle_gamma   90.00
#
_symmetry.space_group_name_H-M   'P 1'
#
loop_
_entity.id
_entity.type
_entity.pdbx_description
1 polymer ?
#
loop_
_entity_poly.entity_id
_entity_poly.type
_entity_poly.pdbx_seq_one_letter_code
_entity_poly.pdbx_strand_id
1 'polypeptide(L)'
;MKAQRCSSPLQAVVGVLEGKAGKPSTRAEATQVLMYLDRLQQLVPQCPKDRPVPRLELIQAVIDYICDLQDQLAEAPTLLPETDTLQDSVFEDEPPENSP
;
A
#
# COMPACT_ATOMS: atom_id res chain seq x y z
N MET A 1 6.38 -36.97 -57.30
CA MET A 1 7.31 -37.18 -56.17
C MET A 1 7.42 -35.90 -55.36
N LYS A 2 6.84 -35.84 -54.16
CA LYS A 2 7.20 -34.86 -53.12
C LYS A 2 6.84 -35.45 -51.76
N ALA A 3 7.85 -35.76 -50.96
CA ALA A 3 7.70 -36.11 -49.55
C ALA A 3 8.87 -35.49 -48.78
N GLN A 4 8.62 -34.36 -48.13
CA GLN A 4 9.51 -33.84 -47.10
C GLN A 4 8.64 -33.07 -46.12
N ARG A 5 8.19 -33.77 -45.07
CA ARG A 5 7.60 -33.16 -43.90
C ARG A 5 8.74 -32.93 -42.92
N CYS A 6 9.09 -31.68 -42.67
CA CYS A 6 9.94 -31.33 -41.54
C CYS A 6 9.22 -31.77 -40.25
N SER A 7 9.84 -32.68 -39.50
CA SER A 7 9.43 -33.04 -38.15
C SER A 7 10.04 -32.06 -37.16
N SER A 8 9.24 -31.13 -36.62
CA SER A 8 9.61 -30.32 -35.46
C SER A 8 8.92 -30.87 -34.20
N PRO A 9 9.66 -31.18 -33.12
CA PRO A 9 9.08 -31.70 -31.89
C PRO A 9 8.76 -30.57 -30.89
N LEU A 10 7.84 -29.66 -31.24
CA LEU A 10 7.29 -28.69 -30.27
C LEU A 10 5.75 -28.68 -30.26
N GLN A 11 5.13 -29.86 -30.43
CA GLN A 11 3.72 -30.05 -30.08
C GLN A 11 3.63 -30.65 -28.67
N ALA A 12 3.63 -29.77 -27.68
CA ALA A 12 2.95 -30.01 -26.42
C ALA A 12 2.02 -28.83 -26.14
N VAL A 13 1.13 -28.58 -27.10
CA VAL A 13 -0.07 -27.78 -26.88
C VAL A 13 -0.99 -28.61 -25.99
N VAL A 14 -0.94 -28.35 -24.68
CA VAL A 14 -1.91 -28.87 -23.74
C VAL A 14 -3.27 -28.27 -24.09
N GLY A 15 -4.16 -29.12 -24.59
CA GLY A 15 -5.62 -29.05 -24.54
C GLY A 15 -6.27 -27.68 -24.48
N VAL A 16 -6.58 -27.12 -25.64
CA VAL A 16 -7.72 -26.22 -25.81
C VAL A 16 -8.97 -27.11 -25.89
N LEU A 17 -9.62 -27.33 -24.75
CA LEU A 17 -10.98 -27.88 -24.67
C LEU A 17 -11.71 -27.09 -23.56
N GLU A 18 -12.85 -26.53 -23.92
CA GLU A 18 -13.87 -25.91 -23.04
C GLU A 18 -13.66 -24.46 -22.58
N GLY A 19 -14.49 -23.60 -23.19
CA GLY A 19 -14.72 -22.24 -22.77
C GLY A 19 -15.38 -22.16 -21.40
N LYS A 20 -14.65 -21.61 -20.44
CA LYS A 20 -15.18 -20.70 -19.42
C LYS A 20 -14.25 -19.51 -19.39
N ALA A 21 -14.77 -18.32 -19.68
CA ALA A 21 -14.07 -17.06 -19.44
C ALA A 21 -13.89 -16.89 -17.91
N GLY A 22 -12.87 -17.55 -17.36
CA GLY A 22 -12.41 -17.33 -16.01
C GLY A 22 -11.73 -15.98 -15.97
N LYS A 23 -12.37 -14.99 -15.34
CA LYS A 23 -11.80 -13.67 -15.05
C LYS A 23 -10.35 -13.82 -14.57
N PRO A 24 -9.33 -13.38 -15.33
CA PRO A 24 -7.94 -13.43 -14.88
C PRO A 24 -7.61 -12.38 -13.80
N SER A 25 -8.54 -11.47 -13.46
CA SER A 25 -8.29 -10.31 -12.57
C SER A 25 -8.15 -10.68 -11.08
N THR A 26 -9.05 -11.51 -10.54
CA THR A 26 -9.15 -11.69 -9.08
C THR A 26 -8.04 -12.55 -8.47
N ARG A 27 -7.43 -13.45 -9.25
CA ARG A 27 -6.35 -14.33 -8.78
C ARG A 27 -5.02 -13.59 -8.62
N ALA A 28 -4.73 -12.67 -9.54
CA ALA A 28 -3.55 -11.81 -9.45
C ALA A 28 -3.66 -10.86 -8.25
N GLU A 29 -4.82 -10.21 -8.08
CA GLU A 29 -5.12 -9.34 -6.94
C GLU A 29 -4.99 -10.09 -5.60
N ALA A 30 -5.55 -11.30 -5.50
CA ALA A 30 -5.44 -12.12 -4.29
C ALA A 30 -3.97 -12.48 -3.95
N THR A 31 -3.14 -12.71 -4.97
CA THR A 31 -1.72 -12.99 -4.78
C THR A 31 -0.98 -11.76 -4.23
N GLN A 32 -1.30 -10.58 -4.76
CA GLN A 32 -0.71 -9.32 -4.32
C GLN A 32 -1.10 -8.98 -2.87
N VAL A 33 -2.36 -9.21 -2.50
CA VAL A 33 -2.83 -9.05 -1.11
C VAL A 33 -2.07 -9.96 -0.16
N LEU A 34 -1.82 -11.22 -0.53
CA LEU A 34 -1.03 -12.15 0.30
C LEU A 34 0.42 -11.68 0.46
N MET A 35 1.04 -11.13 -0.58
CA MET A 35 2.38 -10.55 -0.49
C MET A 35 2.44 -9.35 0.47
N TYR A 36 1.42 -8.49 0.45
CA TYR A 36 1.37 -7.37 1.40
C TYR A 36 1.15 -7.83 2.84
N LEU A 37 0.35 -8.88 3.07
CA LEU A 37 0.18 -9.46 4.40
C LEU A 37 1.48 -10.08 4.92
N ASP A 38 2.23 -10.80 4.08
CA ASP A 38 3.55 -11.32 4.45
C ASP A 38 4.52 -10.19 4.81
N ARG A 39 4.54 -9.13 3.99
CA ARG A 39 5.38 -7.96 4.26
C ARG A 39 5.01 -7.26 5.57
N LEU A 40 3.72 -7.13 5.87
CA LEU A 40 3.25 -6.57 7.14
C LEU A 40 3.71 -7.43 8.33
N GLN A 41 3.61 -8.75 8.22
CA GLN A 41 4.06 -9.66 9.28
C GLN A 41 5.57 -9.50 9.60
N GLN A 42 6.39 -9.20 8.60
CA GLN A 42 7.83 -8.98 8.80
C GLN A 42 8.15 -7.65 9.50
N LEU A 43 7.29 -6.63 9.32
CA LEU A 43 7.48 -5.28 9.85
C LEU A 43 6.96 -5.11 11.28
N VAL A 44 5.95 -5.87 11.68
CA VAL A 44 5.35 -5.78 13.01
C VAL A 44 6.20 -6.56 14.03
N PRO A 45 6.71 -5.92 15.10
CA PRO A 45 7.60 -6.58 16.07
C PRO A 45 6.93 -7.72 16.84
N GLN A 46 5.62 -7.60 17.05
CA GLN A 46 4.83 -8.50 17.89
C GLN A 46 4.33 -9.74 17.12
N CYS A 47 4.47 -9.74 15.79
CA CYS A 47 3.97 -10.83 14.98
C CYS A 47 5.00 -11.97 14.89
N PRO A 48 4.58 -13.23 15.13
CA PRO A 48 5.45 -14.37 14.96
C PRO A 48 5.76 -14.60 13.48
N LYS A 49 7.05 -14.78 13.17
CA LYS A 49 7.58 -14.94 11.80
C LYS A 49 7.57 -16.41 11.34
N ASP A 50 7.59 -17.34 12.29
CA ASP A 50 7.64 -18.78 12.02
C ASP A 50 6.26 -19.41 11.79
N ARG A 51 5.16 -18.65 11.91
CA ARG A 51 3.80 -19.17 11.72
C ARG A 51 2.88 -18.19 10.99
N PRO A 52 1.90 -18.69 10.21
CA PRO A 52 0.87 -17.84 9.64
C PRO A 52 0.00 -17.22 10.74
N VAL A 53 -0.19 -15.91 10.69
CA VAL A 53 -1.10 -15.15 11.56
C VAL A 53 -2.43 -14.93 10.81
N PRO A 54 -3.59 -15.10 11.46
CA PRO A 54 -4.87 -14.82 10.81
C PRO A 54 -4.95 -13.34 10.42
N ARG A 55 -5.57 -13.08 9.26
CA ARG A 55 -5.58 -11.74 8.64
C ARG A 55 -6.05 -10.64 9.60
N LEU A 56 -7.09 -10.92 10.39
CA LEU A 56 -7.63 -9.95 11.34
C LEU A 56 -6.64 -9.60 12.46
N GLU A 57 -6.01 -10.60 13.05
CA GLU A 57 -5.02 -10.42 14.14
C GLU A 57 -3.80 -9.65 13.64
N LEU A 58 -3.34 -9.95 12.41
CA LEU A 58 -2.25 -9.20 11.80
C LEU A 58 -2.62 -7.73 11.59
N ILE A 59 -3.81 -7.45 11.05
CA ILE A 59 -4.25 -6.06 10.83
C ILE A 59 -4.39 -5.31 12.16
N GLN A 60 -4.91 -5.96 13.21
CA GLN A 60 -4.99 -5.38 14.55
C GLN A 60 -3.60 -5.05 15.10
N ALA A 61 -2.66 -6.01 15.06
CA ALA A 61 -1.29 -5.78 15.53
C ALA A 61 -0.54 -4.68 14.75
N VAL A 62 -0.84 -4.51 13.45
CA VAL A 62 -0.31 -3.39 12.65
C VAL A 62 -0.87 -2.05 13.13
N ILE A 63 -2.16 -1.97 13.42
CA ILE A 63 -2.80 -0.75 13.91
C ILE A 63 -2.18 -0.35 15.25
N ASP A 64 -2.07 -1.29 16.19
CA ASP A 64 -1.48 -1.05 17.50
C ASP A 64 -0.04 -0.56 17.37
N TYR A 65 0.76 -1.20 16.51
CA TYR A 65 2.14 -0.79 16.28
C TYR A 65 2.26 0.62 15.67
N ILE A 66 1.34 1.01 14.77
CA ILE A 66 1.32 2.37 14.22
C ILE A 66 0.98 3.38 15.30
N CYS A 67 0.00 3.11 16.16
CA CYS A 67 -0.36 3.98 17.27
C CYS A 67 0.81 4.14 18.25
N ASP A 68 1.44 3.03 18.67
CA ASP A 68 2.60 3.06 19.57
C ASP A 68 3.76 3.88 19.01
N LEU A 69 4.02 3.78 17.70
CA LEU A 69 5.07 4.55 17.03
C LEU A 69 4.73 6.03 16.95
N GLN A 70 3.46 6.37 16.72
CA GLN A 70 2.99 7.76 16.68
C GLN A 70 3.14 8.43 18.05
N ASP A 71 2.77 7.73 19.14
CA ASP A 71 2.92 8.23 20.50
C ASP A 71 4.39 8.44 20.86
N GLN A 72 5.26 7.46 20.54
CA GLN A 72 6.71 7.58 20.74
C GLN A 72 7.32 8.76 19.97
N LEU A 73 6.83 9.01 18.75
CA LEU A 73 7.33 10.09 17.91
C LEU A 73 6.79 11.46 18.35
N ALA A 74 5.58 11.51 18.91
CA ALA A 74 4.97 12.72 19.45
C ALA A 74 5.61 13.15 20.78
N GLU A 75 6.07 12.20 21.60
CA GLU A 75 6.84 12.48 22.82
C GLU A 75 8.30 12.84 22.53
N ALA A 76 8.83 12.47 21.37
CA ALA A 76 10.14 12.94 20.95
C ALA A 76 10.06 14.47 20.77
N PRO A 77 10.93 15.26 21.43
CA PRO A 77 10.94 16.69 21.21
C PRO A 77 11.26 16.91 19.74
N THR A 78 10.25 17.29 18.96
CA THR A 78 10.44 17.81 17.63
C THR A 78 11.37 19.00 17.78
N LEU A 79 12.66 18.79 17.48
CA LEU A 79 13.66 19.84 17.30
C LEU A 79 13.34 20.61 16.01
N LEU A 80 12.10 21.06 15.86
CA LEU A 80 11.73 22.10 14.95
C LEU A 80 11.89 23.38 15.75
N PRO A 81 12.88 24.24 15.45
CA PRO A 81 12.81 25.61 15.94
C PRO A 81 11.53 26.18 15.35
N GLU A 82 10.53 26.35 16.22
CA GLU A 82 9.36 27.15 15.92
C GLU A 82 9.92 28.52 15.56
N THR A 83 9.97 28.81 14.26
CA THR A 83 10.28 30.14 13.78
C THR A 83 9.14 31.02 14.23
N ASP A 84 9.39 31.65 15.38
CA ASP A 84 8.84 32.91 15.84
C ASP A 84 8.93 33.93 14.70
N THR A 85 7.98 33.89 13.76
CA THR A 85 7.74 34.98 12.83
C THR A 85 6.67 35.87 13.43
N LEU A 86 7.13 36.69 14.36
CA LEU A 86 6.84 38.12 14.48
C LEU A 86 5.37 38.53 14.30
N GLN A 87 4.69 38.63 15.44
CA GLN A 87 3.86 39.81 15.70
C GLN A 87 4.77 41.06 15.58
N ASP A 88 4.62 41.86 14.52
CA ASP A 88 4.52 43.33 14.67
C ASP A 88 4.05 44.00 13.35
N SER A 89 2.94 44.72 13.48
CA SER A 89 2.57 46.01 12.86
C SER A 89 2.77 46.28 11.35
N VAL A 90 1.66 46.59 10.66
CA VAL A 90 1.44 47.73 9.72
C VAL A 90 -0.01 47.60 9.21
N PHE A 91 -0.95 48.24 9.89
CA PHE A 91 -1.62 49.50 9.50
C PHE A 91 -3.00 49.20 8.89
N GLU A 92 -4.03 49.37 9.73
CA GLU A 92 -5.42 49.47 9.29
C GLU A 92 -5.53 50.62 8.27
N ASP A 93 -5.87 50.31 7.03
CA ASP A 93 -6.32 51.30 6.06
C ASP A 93 -7.85 51.25 6.01
N GLU A 94 -8.48 52.07 6.85
CA GLU A 94 -9.88 52.49 6.76
C GLU A 94 -9.98 53.57 5.66
N PRO A 95 -10.93 53.48 4.70
CA PRO A 95 -12.14 54.30 4.85
C PRO A 95 -13.45 53.65 4.41
N PRO A 96 -14.59 54.14 4.94
CA PRO A 96 -15.93 53.77 4.50
C PRO A 96 -16.39 54.63 3.31
N GLU A 97 -16.96 54.02 2.27
CA GLU A 97 -17.83 54.74 1.33
C GLU A 97 -19.18 54.03 1.17
N ASN A 98 -20.14 54.49 1.97
CA ASN A 98 -21.59 54.47 1.74
C ASN A 98 -21.93 55.96 1.54
N SER A 99 -22.66 56.49 0.55
CA SER A 99 -23.72 56.06 -0.36
C SER A 99 -23.72 57.02 -1.59
N PRO A 100 -24.48 56.78 -2.66
CA PRO A 100 -25.10 57.87 -3.42
C PRO A 100 -26.29 58.52 -2.68
#